data_AF-A0A380DIG6-F1
#
_entry.id   AF-A0A380DIG6-F1
#
_cell.length_a   1.000
_cell.length_b   1.000
_cell.length_c   1.000
_cell.angle_alpha   90.00
_cell.angle_beta   90.00
_cell.angle_gamma   90.00
#
_symmetry.space_group_name_H-M   'P 1'
#
loop_
_entity.id
_entity.type
_entity.pdbx_description
1 polymer ?
#
loop_
_entity_poly.entity_id
_entity_poly.type
_entity_poly.pdbx_seq_one_letter_code
_entity_poly.pdbx_strand_id
1 'polypeptide(L)'
;MGWNKFKVIEELRKQGYNVHQASVSAFGSNYDRAVELYYYIKGGRVDYGAAHAAKYGHERYGKTYKGIMPNWEPGKKGTSCRA
;
A
#
# COMPACT_ATOMS: atom_id res chain seq x y z
N MET A 1 14.38 -20.04 21.08
CA MET A 1 14.16 -20.06 19.61
C MET A 1 14.10 -18.63 19.09
N GLY A 2 15.20 -18.12 18.53
CA GLY A 2 15.22 -16.80 17.90
C GLY A 2 14.77 -16.91 16.45
N TRP A 3 13.57 -16.41 16.14
CA TRP A 3 13.15 -16.21 14.75
C TRP A 3 14.02 -15.09 14.16
N ASN A 4 15.08 -15.46 13.43
CA ASN A 4 15.85 -14.50 12.65
C ASN A 4 14.92 -13.92 11.57
N LYS A 5 14.37 -12.74 11.84
CA LYS A 5 13.49 -12.02 10.93
C LYS A 5 14.35 -11.53 9.77
N PHE A 6 14.37 -12.30 8.67
CA PHE A 6 15.13 -11.95 7.49
C PHE A 6 14.65 -10.59 6.95
N LYS A 7 15.55 -9.62 6.85
CA LYS A 7 15.22 -8.25 6.44
C LYS A 7 15.19 -8.12 4.91
N VAL A 8 14.23 -8.80 4.27
CA VAL A 8 14.09 -8.88 2.80
C VAL A 8 14.17 -7.49 2.14
N ILE A 9 13.46 -6.51 2.67
CA ILE A 9 13.40 -5.14 2.12
C ILE A 9 14.76 -4.43 2.21
N GLU A 10 15.50 -4.63 3.29
CA GLU A 10 16.81 -4.00 3.49
C GLU A 10 17.84 -4.57 2.51
N GLU A 11 17.86 -5.89 2.35
CA GLU A 11 18.79 -6.58 1.45
C GLU A 11 18.51 -6.29 -0.02
N LEU A 12 17.25 -6.27 -0.45
CA LEU A 12 16.90 -5.92 -1.82
C LEU A 12 17.25 -4.46 -2.15
N ARG A 13 17.10 -3.54 -1.19
CA ARG A 13 17.54 -2.15 -1.36
C ARG A 13 19.05 -2.03 -1.47
N LYS A 14 19.82 -2.80 -0.68
CA LYS A 14 21.29 -2.87 -0.79
C LYS A 14 21.74 -3.36 -2.16
N GLN A 15 20.97 -4.26 -2.78
CA GLN A 15 21.21 -4.75 -4.13
C GLN A 15 20.76 -3.79 -5.24
N GLY A 16 20.23 -2.60 -4.90
CA GLY A 16 19.81 -1.59 -5.86
C GLY A 16 18.37 -1.72 -6.37
N TYR A 17 17.58 -2.67 -5.84
CA TYR A 17 16.17 -2.82 -6.19
C TYR A 17 15.30 -1.81 -5.43
N ASN A 18 14.41 -1.15 -6.16
CA ASN A 18 13.43 -0.25 -5.56
C ASN A 18 12.23 -1.03 -5.02
N VAL A 19 12.26 -1.38 -3.74
CA VAL A 19 11.21 -2.19 -3.09
C VAL A 19 10.52 -1.44 -1.94
N HIS A 20 9.22 -1.66 -1.82
CA HIS A 20 8.36 -1.07 -0.80
C HIS A 20 7.49 -2.14 -0.14
N GLN A 21 7.22 -1.99 1.15
CA GLN A 21 6.32 -2.86 1.90
C GLN A 21 5.04 -2.09 2.22
N ALA A 22 3.95 -2.47 1.55
CA ALA A 22 2.64 -1.94 1.87
C ALA A 22 2.19 -2.40 3.25
N SER A 23 1.67 -1.48 4.04
CA SER A 23 1.01 -1.77 5.33
C SER A 23 -0.48 -1.47 5.17
N VAL A 24 -1.25 -2.54 4.98
CA VAL A 24 -2.71 -2.55 4.90
C VAL A 24 -3.28 -3.28 6.10
N SER A 25 -4.56 -3.06 6.39
CA SER A 25 -5.27 -3.66 7.51
C SER A 25 -5.12 -5.19 7.51
N ALA A 26 -4.70 -5.74 8.65
CA ALA A 26 -4.51 -7.18 8.84
C ALA A 26 -5.83 -7.94 8.98
N PHE A 27 -6.92 -7.25 9.34
CA PHE A 27 -8.24 -7.82 9.61
C PHE A 27 -9.33 -7.27 8.69
N GLY A 28 -9.02 -6.27 7.85
CA GLY A 28 -9.96 -5.67 6.91
C GLY A 28 -10.33 -6.60 5.75
N SER A 29 -11.45 -6.30 5.10
CA SER A 29 -11.89 -7.05 3.92
C SER A 29 -10.88 -6.91 2.77
N ASN A 30 -10.93 -7.82 1.79
CA ASN A 30 -10.10 -7.68 0.58
C ASN A 30 -10.37 -6.36 -0.15
N TYR A 31 -11.61 -5.86 -0.08
CA TYR A 31 -11.98 -4.57 -0.64
C TYR A 31 -11.26 -3.43 0.10
N ASP A 32 -11.32 -3.40 1.43
CA ASP A 32 -10.65 -2.37 2.24
C ASP A 32 -9.13 -2.39 2.03
N ARG A 33 -8.54 -3.59 1.98
CA ARG A 33 -7.11 -3.77 1.73
C ARG A 33 -6.70 -3.29 0.34
N ALA A 34 -7.54 -3.48 -0.67
CA ALA A 34 -7.28 -2.98 -2.02
C ALA A 34 -7.36 -1.44 -2.09
N VAL A 35 -8.35 -0.84 -1.43
CA VAL A 35 -8.49 0.63 -1.34
C VAL A 35 -7.28 1.21 -0.59
N GLU A 36 -6.90 0.64 0.55
CA GLU A 36 -5.72 1.10 1.30
C GLU A 36 -4.43 0.96 0.49
N LEU A 37 -4.27 -0.14 -0.26
CA LEU A 37 -3.10 -0.33 -1.13
C LEU A 37 -3.04 0.72 -2.24
N TYR A 38 -4.19 1.08 -2.83
CA TYR A 38 -4.26 2.15 -3.84
C TYR A 38 -3.73 3.48 -3.26
N TYR A 39 -4.22 3.89 -2.09
CA TYR A 39 -3.77 5.14 -1.46
C TYR A 39 -2.35 5.05 -0.90
N TYR A 40 -1.88 3.87 -0.48
CA TYR A 40 -0.46 3.67 -0.15
C TYR A 40 0.45 3.97 -1.35
N ILE A 41 0.03 3.56 -2.56
CA ILE A 41 0.77 3.80 -3.80
C ILE A 41 0.63 5.26 -4.24
N LYS A 42 -0.59 5.73 -4.49
CA LYS A 42 -0.88 7.03 -5.10
C LYS A 42 -0.76 8.21 -4.12
N GLY A 43 -0.93 7.96 -2.83
CA GLY A 43 -1.07 9.00 -1.82
C GLY A 43 -2.49 9.56 -1.75
N GLY A 44 -2.81 10.18 -0.61
CA GLY A 44 -4.13 10.72 -0.32
C GLY A 44 -4.80 10.05 0.88
N ARG A 45 -6.02 10.50 1.19
CA ARG A 45 -6.83 9.95 2.27
C ARG A 45 -7.67 8.78 1.75
N VAL A 46 -7.60 7.65 2.44
CA VAL A 46 -8.40 6.47 2.12
C VAL A 46 -9.89 6.82 2.15
N ASP A 47 -10.59 6.53 1.05
CA ASP A 47 -12.05 6.60 0.93
C ASP A 47 -12.55 5.21 0.52
N TYR A 48 -13.14 4.48 1.45
CA TYR A 48 -13.73 3.16 1.22
C TYR A 48 -15.03 3.24 0.40
N GLY A 49 -15.58 4.45 0.20
CA GLY A 49 -16.80 4.72 -0.54
C GLY A 49 -18.03 4.76 0.36
N ALA A 50 -18.91 5.74 0.13
CA ALA A 50 -20.09 5.98 0.95
C ALA A 50 -21.05 4.77 0.99
N ALA A 51 -21.28 4.11 -0.16
CA ALA A 51 -22.15 2.95 -0.23
C ALA A 51 -21.60 1.74 0.54
N HIS A 52 -20.28 1.51 0.48
CA HIS A 52 -19.63 0.41 1.18
C HIS A 52 -19.68 0.63 2.70
N ALA A 53 -19.28 1.83 3.14
CA ALA A 53 -19.34 2.26 4.53
C ALA A 53 -20.75 2.13 5.13
N ALA A 54 -21.78 2.58 4.40
CA ALA A 54 -23.17 2.47 4.85
C ALA A 54 -23.67 1.01 4.90
N LYS A 55 -23.26 0.18 3.94
CA LYS A 55 -23.67 -1.23 3.86
C LYS A 55 -23.06 -2.08 4.96
N TYR A 56 -21.80 -1.86 5.31
CA TYR A 56 -21.05 -2.67 6.27
C TYR A 56 -20.86 -2.00 7.64
N GLY A 57 -21.40 -0.79 7.82
CA GLY A 57 -21.44 -0.12 9.11
C GLY A 57 -20.07 0.29 9.66
N HIS A 58 -19.17 0.76 8.79
CA HIS A 58 -17.86 1.27 9.21
C HIS A 58 -17.57 2.65 8.61
N GLU A 59 -16.49 3.29 9.07
CA GLU A 59 -16.12 4.63 8.60
C GLU A 59 -15.81 4.63 7.11
N ARG A 60 -16.30 5.65 6.40
CA ARG A 60 -16.00 5.89 4.98
C ARG A 60 -14.54 6.27 4.77
N TYR A 61 -13.95 7.02 5.68
CA TYR A 61 -12.61 7.57 5.51
C TYR A 61 -11.62 6.90 6.46
N GLY A 62 -10.50 6.44 5.92
CA GLY A 62 -9.41 5.85 6.68
C GLY A 62 -8.21 6.77 6.84
N LYS A 63 -7.03 6.16 6.92
CA LYS A 63 -5.72 6.83 7.08
C LYS A 63 -5.36 7.67 5.85
N THR A 64 -4.48 8.65 6.05
CA THR A 64 -3.86 9.41 4.96
C THR A 64 -2.46 8.87 4.70
N TYR A 65 -2.15 8.60 3.44
CA TYR A 65 -0.85 8.11 2.99
C TYR A 65 -0.13 9.18 2.17
N LYS A 66 1.19 9.25 2.31
CA LYS A 66 2.06 10.14 1.51
C LYS A 66 2.08 9.75 0.03
N GLY A 67 1.90 8.46 -0.27
CA GLY A 67 2.05 7.90 -1.61
C GLY A 67 3.52 7.59 -1.92
N ILE A 68 3.83 6.32 -2.18
CA ILE A 68 5.17 5.91 -2.63
C ILE A 68 5.41 6.26 -4.11
N MET A 69 4.34 6.44 -4.89
CA MET A 69 4.35 6.81 -6.30
C MET A 69 3.22 7.82 -6.59
N PRO A 70 3.35 9.08 -6.16
CA PRO A 70 2.31 10.09 -6.34
C PRO A 70 1.99 10.37 -7.81
N ASN A 71 2.97 10.19 -8.70
CA ASN A 71 2.82 10.38 -10.14
C ASN A 71 2.39 9.09 -10.86
N TRP A 72 1.81 8.11 -10.15
CA TRP A 72 1.33 6.89 -10.79
C TRP A 72 0.13 7.18 -11.69
N GLU A 73 0.26 6.82 -12.97
CA GLU A 73 -0.73 7.05 -14.03
C GLU A 73 -0.58 5.94 -15.10
N PRO A 74 -1.58 5.73 -15.98
CA PRO A 74 -1.48 4.74 -17.04
C PRO A 74 -0.17 4.88 -17.85
N GLY A 75 0.58 3.79 -18.00
CA GLY A 75 1.87 3.78 -18.70
C GLY A 75 3.10 4.03 -17.82
N LYS A 76 2.95 4.55 -16.60
CA LYS A 76 4.04 4.67 -15.63
C LYS A 76 4.09 3.45 -14.71
N LYS A 77 4.79 2.40 -15.14
CA LYS A 77 5.22 1.33 -14.22
C LYS A 77 6.33 1.92 -13.34
N GLY A 78 6.31 1.65 -12.03
CA GLY A 78 7.26 2.23 -11.06
C GLY A 78 8.69 2.14 -11.56
N THR A 79 9.52 3.15 -11.21
CA THR A 79 10.90 3.30 -11.69
C THR A 79 11.58 1.94 -11.78
N SER A 80 11.87 1.54 -13.02
CA SER A 80 12.32 0.19 -13.34
C SER A 80 13.49 -0.18 -12.44
N CYS A 81 13.40 -1.35 -11.81
CA CYS A 81 14.59 -2.07 -11.39
C CYS A 81 15.57 -2.06 -12.58
N ARG A 82 16.76 -1.48 -12.41
CA ARG A 82 17.84 -1.71 -13.38
C ARG A 82 18.09 -3.21 -13.36
N ALA A 83 18.00 -3.82 -14.55
CA ALA A 83 18.48 -5.16 -14.81
C ALA A 83 20.01 -5.21 -14.64
#